data_AF-A0A5C8PT93-F1
#
_entry.id   AF-A0A5C8PT93-F1
#
_cell.length_a   1.000
_cell.length_b   1.000
_cell.length_c   1.000
_cell.angle_alpha   90.00
_cell.angle_beta   90.00
_cell.angle_gamma   90.00
#
_symmetry.space_group_name_H-M   'P 1'
#
loop_
_entity.id
_entity.type
_entity.pdbx_description
1 polymer ?
#
loop_
_entity_poly.entity_id
_entity_poly.type
_entity_poly.pdbx_seq_one_letter_code
_entity_poly.pdbx_strand_id
1 'polypeptide(L)' 'MKTFRVEPGHDALHRGVWHGPGVRVILEEGERLDVYSTTDQGARNGCIGSYHYAQLNPAAPPPGLRPGDG' A
#
# COMPACT_ATOMS: atom_id res chain seq x y z
N MET A 1 2.05 12.99 -7.82
CA MET A 1 1.50 11.62 -7.65
C MET A 1 2.64 10.65 -7.36
N LYS A 2 2.39 9.62 -6.55
CA LYS A 2 3.32 8.54 -6.23
C LYS A 2 2.62 7.21 -6.48
N THR A 3 3.32 6.29 -7.12
CA THR A 3 2.76 5.01 -7.54
C THR A 3 3.46 3.88 -6.81
N PHE A 4 2.68 2.98 -6.23
CA PHE A 4 3.18 1.76 -5.59
C PHE A 4 2.43 0.55 -6.11
N ARG A 5 3.04 -0.63 -5.94
CA ARG A 5 2.36 -1.92 -6.02
C ARG A 5 2.31 -2.54 -4.64
N VAL A 6 1.18 -3.14 -4.29
CA VAL A 6 1.05 -3.91 -3.05
C VAL A 6 1.91 -5.16 -3.15
N GLU A 7 2.71 -5.45 -2.13
CA GLU A 7 3.55 -6.65 -2.10
C GLU A 7 2.70 -7.91 -1.80
N PRO A 8 3.18 -9.10 -2.19
CA PRO A 8 2.64 -10.36 -1.67
C PRO A 8 2.58 -10.37 -0.14
N GLY A 9 1.53 -10.98 0.41
CA GLY A 9 1.31 -11.03 1.86
C GLY A 9 0.70 -9.74 2.46
N HIS A 10 0.26 -8.80 1.63
CA HIS A 10 -0.28 -7.52 2.06
C HIS A 10 -1.52 -7.10 1.25
N ASP A 11 -2.36 -6.31 1.91
CA ASP A 11 -3.49 -5.59 1.33
C ASP A 11 -3.31 -4.10 1.66
N ALA A 12 -3.79 -3.21 0.80
CA ALA A 12 -3.79 -1.78 1.06
C ALA A 12 -5.21 -1.18 0.99
N LEU A 13 -5.52 -0.24 1.89
CA LEU A 13 -6.77 0.52 1.90
C LEU A 13 -6.47 1.96 1.48
N HIS A 14 -7.04 2.37 0.36
CA HIS A 14 -6.89 3.72 -0.21
C HIS A 14 -8.26 4.27 -0.59
N ARG A 15 -8.62 5.47 -0.10
CA ARG A 15 -9.95 6.09 -0.34
C ARG A 15 -11.14 5.16 -0.04
N GLY A 16 -11.01 4.25 0.94
CA GLY A 16 -12.06 3.27 1.27
C GLY A 16 -12.11 2.04 0.35
N VAL A 17 -11.20 1.93 -0.61
CA VAL A 17 -11.08 0.79 -1.53
C VAL A 17 -9.92 -0.10 -1.12
N TRP A 18 -10.16 -1.41 -1.12
CA TRP A 18 -9.14 -2.42 -0.83
C TRP A 18 -8.42 -2.84 -2.12
N HIS A 19 -7.08 -2.86 -2.04
CA HIS A 19 -6.17 -3.25 -3.12
C HIS A 19 -5.35 -4.46 -2.64
N GLY A 20 -5.53 -5.60 -3.31
CA GLY A 20 -4.80 -6.81 -2.98
C GLY A 20 -3.38 -6.86 -3.55
N PRO A 21 -2.66 -7.98 -3.33
CA PRO A 21 -1.30 -8.17 -3.82
C PRO A 21 -1.14 -7.92 -5.31
N GLY A 22 -0.06 -7.22 -5.69
CA GLY A 22 0.26 -6.89 -7.08
C GLY A 22 -0.55 -5.75 -7.69
N VAL A 23 -1.63 -5.31 -7.04
CA VAL A 23 -2.46 -4.19 -7.50
C VAL A 23 -1.68 -2.88 -7.37
N ARG A 24 -1.85 -2.01 -8.37
CA ARG A 24 -1.26 -0.66 -8.40
C ARG A 24 -2.15 0.29 -7.58
N VAL A 25 -1.52 1.05 -6.69
CA VAL A 25 -2.14 2.17 -5.97
C VAL A 25 -1.41 3.46 -6.36
N ILE A 26 -2.19 4.50 -6.67
CA ILE A 26 -1.68 5.81 -7.09
C ILE A 26 -2.15 6.82 -6.06
N LEU A 27 -1.21 7.47 -5.39
CA LEU A 27 -1.50 8.48 -4.39
C LEU A 27 -1.21 9.88 -4.91
N GLU A 28 -2.14 10.79 -4.67
CA GLU A 28 -2.05 12.23 -4.87
C GLU A 28 -1.65 12.94 -3.57
N GLU A 29 -1.39 14.24 -3.68
CA GLU A 29 -1.04 15.05 -2.51
C GLU A 29 -2.22 15.16 -1.53
N GLY A 30 -1.93 15.11 -0.22
CA GLY A 30 -2.94 15.11 0.84
C GLY A 30 -3.57 13.75 1.14
N GLU A 31 -3.28 12.72 0.33
CA GLU A 31 -3.87 11.41 0.51
C GLU A 31 -3.22 10.55 1.59
N ARG A 32 -3.96 9.51 2.00
CA ARG A 32 -3.51 8.50 2.96
C ARG A 32 -3.73 7.09 2.41
N LEU A 33 -2.81 6.20 2.74
CA LEU A 33 -2.83 4.78 2.45
C LEU A 33 -2.58 4.01 3.75
N ASP A 34 -3.42 3.02 4.03
CA ASP A 34 -3.20 2.08 5.12
C ASP A 34 -2.76 0.74 4.54
N VAL A 35 -1.74 0.12 5.12
CA VAL A 35 -1.20 -1.17 4.68
C VAL A 35 -1.46 -2.20 5.76
N TYR A 36 -1.99 -3.34 5.36
CA TYR A 36 -2.37 -4.45 6.21
C TYR A 36 -1.59 -5.70 5.80
N SER A 37 -1.22 -6.49 6.80
CA SER A 37 -0.72 -7.85 6.56
C SER A 37 -1.86 -8.79 6.18
N THR A 38 -1.59 -9.82 5.40
CA THR A 38 -2.52 -10.94 5.14
C THR A 38 -1.96 -12.22 5.71
N THR A 39 -2.84 -13.12 6.15
CA THR A 39 -2.50 -14.50 6.52
C THR A 39 -2.15 -15.33 5.28
N ASP A 40 -1.59 -16.53 5.47
CA ASP A 40 -1.31 -17.48 4.38
C ASP A 40 -2.57 -17.91 3.62
N GLN A 41 -3.75 -17.74 4.21
CA GLN A 41 -5.06 -18.01 3.59
C GLN A 41 -5.61 -16.78 2.84
N GLY A 42 -4.86 -15.69 2.74
CA GLY A 42 -5.27 -14.45 2.09
C GLY A 42 -6.26 -13.60 2.90
N ALA A 43 -6.55 -13.95 4.14
CA ALA A 43 -7.39 -13.14 5.01
C ALA A 43 -6.60 -11.95 5.58
N ARG A 44 -7.20 -10.75 5.54
CA ARG A 44 -6.63 -9.53 6.15
C ARG A 44 -6.42 -9.73 7.64
N ASN A 45 -5.28 -9.28 8.12
CA ASN A 45 -4.89 -9.31 9.52
C ASN A 45 -4.71 -7.87 10.05
N GLY A 46 -3.65 -7.59 10.81
CA GLY A 46 -3.42 -6.29 11.42
C GLY A 46 -2.94 -5.22 10.43
N CYS A 47 -3.34 -3.97 10.69
CA CYS A 47 -2.74 -2.79 10.07
C CYS A 47 -1.28 -2.69 10.52
N ILE A 48 -0.36 -2.66 9.55
CA ILE A 48 1.08 -2.58 9.81
C ILE A 48 1.64 -1.17 9.58
N GLY A 49 0.85 -0.29 8.94
CA GLY A 49 1.27 1.09 8.73
C GLY A 49 0.19 1.95 8.10
N SER A 50 0.20 3.23 8.49
CA SER A 50 -0.67 4.28 7.95
C SER A 50 0.21 5.42 7.46
N TYR A 51 0.18 5.69 6.15
CA TYR A 51 1.10 6.60 5.50
C TYR A 51 0.36 7.70 4.77
N HIS A 52 0.66 8.96 5.10
CA HIS A 52 0.30 10.09 4.27
C HIS A 52 1.22 10.21 3.07
N TYR A 53 0.72 10.81 1.99
CA TYR A 53 1.49 11.08 0.77
C TYR A 53 2.87 11.68 1.04
N ALA A 54 2.97 12.62 1.98
CA ALA A 54 4.22 13.29 2.35
C ALA A 54 5.28 12.34 2.92
N GLN A 55 4.86 11.24 3.58
CA GLN A 55 5.76 10.27 4.21
C GLN A 55 6.24 9.18 3.24
N LEU A 56 5.54 8.98 2.13
CA LEU A 56 5.86 7.94 1.17
C LEU A 56 7.03 8.33 0.27
N ASN A 57 8.03 7.45 0.13
CA ASN A 57 9.14 7.63 -0.79
C ASN A 57 9.13 6.51 -1.86
N PRO A 58 8.91 6.81 -3.15
CA PRO A 58 8.95 5.78 -4.20
C PRO A 58 10.29 5.05 -4.32
N ALA A 59 11.41 5.70 -3.95
CA ALA A 59 12.74 5.09 -3.97
C ALA A 59 13.04 4.23 -2.72
N ALA A 60 12.25 4.38 -1.66
CA ALA A 60 12.34 3.59 -0.44
C ALA A 60 10.93 3.36 0.12
N PRO A 61 10.12 2.49 -0.51
CA PRO A 61 8.75 2.25 -0.09
C PRO A 61 8.70 1.64 1.32
N PRO A 62 7.65 1.93 2.11
CA PRO A 62 7.46 1.27 3.40
C PRO A 62 7.08 -0.21 3.21
N PRO A 63 7.13 -1.02 4.29
CA PRO A 63 6.77 -2.44 4.25
C PRO A 63 5.39 -2.68 3.63
N GLY A 64 5.29 -3.73 2.80
CA GLY A 64 4.06 -4.11 2.10
C GLY A 64 3.82 -3.34 0.80
N LEU A 65 4.72 -2.44 0.43
CA LEU A 65 4.71 -1.72 -0.85
C LEU A 65 6.05 -1.89 -1.58
N ARG A 66 5.99 -1.90 -2.90
CA ARG A 66 7.15 -1.79 -3.78
C ARG A 66 6.94 -0.67 -4.81
N PRO A 67 8.01 -0.16 -5.45
CA PRO A 67 7.86 0.90 -6.44
C PRO A 67 6.91 0.44 -7.54
N GLY A 68 5.95 1.30 -7.91
CA GLY A 68 5.12 1.04 -9.07
C GLY A 68 5.92 1.35 -10.33
N ASP A 69 6.04 0.38 -11.24
CA ASP A 69 6.62 0.65 -12.56
C ASP A 69 5.89 1.86 -13.20
N GLY A 70 6.69 2.74 -13.82
CA GLY A 70 6.24 3.94 -14.52
C GLY A 70 5.30 3.61 -15.66
#